data_AF-A0A970KPX4-F1
#
_entry.id   AF-A0A970KPX4-F1
#
_cell.length_a   1.000
_cell.length_b   1.000
_cell.length_c   1.000
_cell.angle_alpha   90.00
_cell.angle_beta   90.00
_cell.angle_gamma   90.00
#
_symmetry.space_group_name_H-M   'P 1'
#
loop_
_entity.id
_entity.type
_entity.pdbx_description
1 polymer ?
#
loop_
_entity_poly.entity_id
_entity_poly.type
_entity_poly.pdbx_seq_one_letter_code
_entity_poly.pdbx_strand_id
1 'polypeptide(L)'
;MKKTILLAMVLVAVLLLAGCTGSQNGPKQNEEAPAGTDTDAITLAGEDIGEVTVLVSEMKKMPAVTKDVISVNSSGKETPYTVKGVLFDDVLATVGKKQQELWAVRFVAGDGYMIEVPHEVLAARDVILAYEIDGEPLHERTRPIRAIIPEERSMYWVRNLVRLELLEARAAVPVEKLFMLDSAVATMQLHDYTYYEALDKAVAASDLFDGIAEEDTISMKSSDGLEKNEKGEVFASGYLKVTGEEVPAFVSPDLPKGMYVKDILWLAKEQTCYFSVAEGLGYFTLVQKDDQEGIALSEVLAEVGMADSPVYLFTATDGYSVEIARADIEKGVLYLHDSGEPAVYFEGLPKNTKIKGLLSIETKKD
;
A
#
# COMPACT_ATOMS: atom_id res chain seq x y z
N MET A 1 -2.28 18.54 74.60
CA MET A 1 -3.66 19.08 74.59
C MET A 1 -3.90 19.60 73.18
N LYS A 2 -4.33 18.79 72.20
CA LYS A 2 -5.62 18.06 72.10
C LYS A 2 -6.80 19.01 72.28
N LYS A 3 -7.22 19.66 71.18
CA LYS A 3 -8.59 20.11 70.82
C LYS A 3 -8.55 21.32 69.86
N THR A 4 -8.02 21.17 68.65
CA THR A 4 -8.25 22.17 67.57
C THR A 4 -8.18 21.61 66.14
N ILE A 5 -7.80 20.34 65.93
CA ILE A 5 -7.63 19.77 64.58
C ILE A 5 -8.85 18.93 64.11
N LEU A 6 -9.94 18.89 64.89
CA LEU A 6 -11.14 18.10 64.56
C LEU A 6 -12.33 18.93 64.05
N LEU A 7 -12.12 20.20 63.67
CA LEU A 7 -13.18 21.11 63.19
C LEU A 7 -12.94 21.67 61.77
N ALA A 8 -11.95 21.14 61.04
CA ALA A 8 -11.66 21.55 59.66
C ALA A 8 -11.94 20.45 58.62
N MET A 9 -12.39 19.26 59.04
CA MET A 9 -12.61 18.10 58.17
C MET A 9 -14.08 17.64 58.10
N VAL A 10 -15.02 18.50 58.54
CA VAL A 10 -16.47 18.23 58.47
C VAL A 10 -17.21 19.25 57.58
N LEU A 11 -16.55 20.34 57.14
CA LEU A 11 -17.16 21.36 56.29
C LEU A 11 -16.98 21.14 54.78
N VAL A 12 -16.29 20.06 54.36
CA VAL A 12 -16.06 19.76 52.92
C VAL A 12 -16.88 18.56 52.42
N ALA A 13 -17.62 17.88 53.30
CA ALA A 13 -18.39 16.68 52.96
C ALA A 13 -19.92 16.90 52.86
N VAL A 14 -20.41 18.15 52.85
CA VAL A 14 -21.86 18.48 52.77
C VAL A 14 -22.24 19.25 51.49
N LEU A 15 -21.36 19.30 50.49
CA LEU A 15 -21.66 19.92 49.18
C LEU A 15 -22.17 18.93 48.11
N LEU A 16 -22.48 17.69 48.50
CA LEU A 16 -23.27 16.77 47.69
C LEU A 16 -24.68 16.75 48.28
N LEU A 17 -25.64 17.38 47.59
CA LEU A 17 -27.10 17.17 47.61
C LEU A 17 -27.87 18.50 47.44
N ALA A 18 -27.80 19.04 46.23
CA ALA A 18 -28.90 19.77 45.58
C ALA A 18 -28.75 19.42 44.08
N GLY A 19 -29.65 18.67 43.43
CA GLY A 19 -31.09 18.75 43.51
C GLY A 19 -31.62 19.77 42.50
N CYS A 20 -31.35 19.57 41.21
CA CYS A 20 -32.00 20.33 40.13
C CYS A 20 -32.97 19.41 39.38
N THR A 21 -34.21 19.41 39.86
CA THR A 21 -35.41 19.13 39.08
C THR A 21 -35.87 20.40 38.39
N GLY A 22 -36.10 20.33 37.08
CA GLY A 22 -37.20 21.06 36.41
C GLY A 22 -36.92 22.44 35.80
N SER A 23 -37.00 22.45 34.46
CA SER A 23 -37.65 23.46 33.60
C SER A 23 -36.81 24.47 32.79
N GLN A 24 -37.14 24.45 31.49
CA GLN A 24 -37.18 25.53 30.49
C GLN A 24 -35.92 25.94 29.71
N ASN A 25 -35.91 25.48 28.46
CA ASN A 25 -35.82 26.29 27.23
C ASN A 25 -34.79 27.43 27.21
N GLY A 26 -33.57 27.08 26.77
CA GLY A 26 -32.63 27.97 26.08
C GLY A 26 -32.20 27.29 24.77
N PRO A 27 -31.96 28.04 23.68
CA PRO A 27 -32.12 27.53 22.33
C PRO A 27 -31.11 26.43 22.02
N LYS A 28 -31.63 25.28 21.59
CA LYS A 28 -30.89 24.38 20.71
C LYS A 28 -30.50 25.23 19.50
N GLN A 29 -29.23 25.59 19.39
CA GLN A 29 -28.69 25.96 18.10
C GLN A 29 -28.88 24.73 17.22
N ASN A 30 -29.89 24.80 16.35
CA ASN A 30 -29.85 24.10 15.09
C ASN A 30 -28.57 24.56 14.40
N GLU A 31 -27.48 23.83 14.58
CA GLU A 31 -26.59 23.63 13.45
C GLU A 31 -27.40 22.78 12.47
N GLU A 32 -28.15 23.48 11.61
CA GLU A 32 -28.57 22.90 10.35
C GLU A 32 -27.31 22.29 9.74
N ALA A 33 -27.34 20.97 9.54
CA ALA A 33 -26.40 20.32 8.65
C ALA A 33 -26.34 21.17 7.38
N PRO A 34 -25.16 21.62 6.92
CA PRO A 34 -25.11 22.39 5.70
C PRO A 34 -25.70 21.51 4.61
N ALA A 35 -26.88 21.92 4.11
CA ALA A 35 -27.49 21.33 2.94
C ALA A 35 -26.40 21.23 1.88
N GLY A 36 -26.15 20.01 1.38
CA GLY A 36 -25.13 19.77 0.37
C GLY A 36 -25.26 20.83 -0.71
N THR A 37 -24.23 21.67 -0.83
CA THR A 37 -24.17 22.71 -1.84
C THR A 37 -24.23 22.04 -3.20
N ASP A 38 -25.01 22.59 -4.12
CA ASP A 38 -25.30 22.08 -5.48
C ASP A 38 -24.06 22.04 -6.41
N THR A 39 -22.87 21.99 -5.82
CA THR A 39 -21.55 22.09 -6.43
C THR A 39 -20.65 20.90 -6.12
N ASP A 40 -21.05 20.00 -5.21
CA ASP A 40 -20.25 18.81 -4.92
C ASP A 40 -20.16 17.92 -6.16
N ALA A 41 -18.94 17.57 -6.53
CA ALA A 41 -18.65 16.83 -7.75
C ALA A 41 -17.38 16.02 -7.61
N ILE A 42 -17.26 14.98 -8.44
CA ILE A 42 -15.99 14.31 -8.72
C ILE A 42 -15.66 14.43 -10.20
N THR A 43 -14.39 14.26 -10.55
CA THR A 43 -13.93 14.14 -11.93
C THR A 43 -13.68 12.68 -12.27
N LEU A 44 -14.36 12.17 -13.30
CA LEU A 44 -14.04 10.91 -13.94
C LEU A 44 -13.14 11.22 -15.15
N ALA A 45 -11.94 10.63 -15.20
CA ALA A 45 -10.98 10.88 -16.26
C ALA A 45 -10.52 9.57 -16.91
N GLY A 46 -10.26 9.58 -18.21
CA GLY A 46 -9.67 8.46 -18.94
C GLY A 46 -9.20 8.92 -20.31
N GLU A 47 -8.23 8.21 -20.90
CA GLU A 47 -7.64 8.62 -22.18
C GLU A 47 -8.67 8.76 -23.30
N ASP A 48 -9.63 7.83 -23.36
CA ASP A 48 -10.65 7.78 -24.42
C ASP A 48 -11.92 8.59 -24.11
N ILE A 49 -12.13 8.98 -22.85
CA ILE A 49 -13.31 9.76 -22.41
C ILE A 49 -12.97 11.22 -22.06
N GLY A 50 -11.68 11.58 -21.98
CA GLY A 50 -11.24 12.88 -21.48
C GLY A 50 -11.56 13.05 -20.01
N GLU A 51 -11.95 14.27 -19.60
CA GLU A 51 -12.41 14.56 -18.24
C GLU A 51 -13.90 14.88 -18.21
N VAL A 52 -14.63 14.19 -17.34
CA VAL A 52 -16.07 14.33 -17.14
C VAL A 52 -16.33 14.68 -15.68
N THR A 53 -16.98 15.81 -15.45
CA THR A 53 -17.45 16.19 -14.11
C THR A 53 -18.77 15.49 -13.80
N VAL A 54 -18.83 14.77 -12.68
CA VAL A 54 -20.03 14.08 -12.20
C VAL A 54 -20.48 14.75 -10.90
N LEU A 55 -21.61 15.45 -10.95
CA LEU A 55 -22.19 16.10 -9.77
C LEU A 55 -22.81 15.05 -8.84
N VAL A 56 -22.63 15.24 -7.53
CA VAL A 56 -23.28 14.40 -6.51
C VAL A 56 -24.81 14.52 -6.58
N SER A 57 -25.34 15.69 -6.99
CA SER A 57 -26.77 15.89 -7.21
C SER A 57 -27.32 15.03 -8.36
N GLU A 58 -26.53 14.75 -9.40
CA GLU A 58 -26.91 13.81 -10.46
C GLU A 58 -26.80 12.35 -10.00
N MET A 59 -25.76 12.00 -9.22
CA MET A 59 -25.66 10.66 -8.62
C MET A 59 -26.87 10.34 -7.75
N LYS A 60 -27.37 11.30 -6.96
CA LYS A 60 -28.57 11.10 -6.12
C LYS A 60 -29.86 10.81 -6.91
N LYS A 61 -29.88 11.02 -8.22
CA LYS A 61 -31.00 10.65 -9.11
C LYS A 61 -30.86 9.24 -9.68
N MET A 62 -29.68 8.64 -9.60
CA MET A 62 -29.43 7.25 -10.02
C MET A 62 -29.98 6.26 -8.97
N PRO A 63 -30.16 4.97 -9.30
CA PRO A 63 -30.53 3.95 -8.33
C PRO A 63 -29.54 3.90 -7.17
N ALA A 64 -30.03 4.18 -5.95
CA ALA A 64 -29.19 4.14 -4.76
C ALA A 64 -29.11 2.72 -4.19
N VAL A 65 -27.93 2.37 -3.67
CA VAL A 65 -27.71 1.17 -2.84
C VAL A 65 -27.55 1.59 -1.39
N THR A 66 -28.00 0.73 -0.47
CA THR A 66 -27.74 0.85 0.97
C THR A 66 -27.23 -0.49 1.47
N LYS A 67 -26.06 -0.50 2.11
CA LYS A 67 -25.36 -1.73 2.50
C LYS A 67 -24.68 -1.55 3.85
N ASP A 68 -24.82 -2.57 4.70
CA ASP A 68 -23.99 -2.69 5.91
C ASP A 68 -22.65 -3.29 5.52
N VAL A 69 -21.56 -2.64 5.94
CA VAL A 69 -20.20 -2.98 5.56
C VAL A 69 -19.27 -2.90 6.77
N ILE A 70 -18.19 -3.65 6.74
CA ILE A 70 -17.17 -3.64 7.79
C ILE A 70 -15.86 -3.18 7.16
N SER A 71 -15.30 -2.09 7.69
CA SER A 71 -13.95 -1.64 7.32
C SER A 71 -12.93 -2.28 8.25
N VAL A 72 -11.90 -2.88 7.66
CA VAL A 72 -10.77 -3.46 8.41
C VAL A 72 -9.52 -2.65 8.10
N ASN A 73 -8.92 -2.06 9.12
CA ASN A 73 -7.67 -1.31 8.98
C ASN A 73 -6.44 -2.23 9.04
N SER A 74 -5.24 -1.67 8.85
CA SER A 74 -3.97 -2.43 8.90
C SER A 74 -3.67 -3.09 10.25
N SER A 75 -4.33 -2.67 11.34
CA SER A 75 -4.19 -3.31 12.66
C SER A 75 -5.24 -4.41 12.89
N GLY A 76 -6.02 -4.78 11.87
CA GLY A 76 -7.13 -5.75 11.98
C GLY A 76 -8.35 -5.22 12.75
N LYS A 77 -8.40 -3.92 13.05
CA LYS A 77 -9.56 -3.32 13.75
C LYS A 77 -10.71 -3.20 12.78
N GLU A 78 -11.80 -3.89 13.13
CA GLU A 78 -13.08 -3.81 12.42
C GLU A 78 -13.88 -2.58 12.87
N THR A 79 -14.48 -1.86 11.91
CA THR A 79 -15.42 -0.77 12.17
C THR A 79 -16.63 -0.91 11.24
N PRO A 80 -17.84 -1.16 11.78
CA PRO A 80 -19.05 -1.29 10.97
C PRO A 80 -19.56 0.08 10.51
N TYR A 81 -20.20 0.11 9.34
CA TYR A 81 -20.90 1.27 8.78
C TYR A 81 -22.16 0.80 8.04
N THR A 82 -23.19 1.64 8.01
CA THR A 82 -24.27 1.56 7.01
C THR A 82 -24.03 2.62 5.95
N VAL A 83 -23.72 2.24 4.72
CA VAL A 83 -23.38 3.20 3.64
C VAL A 83 -24.51 3.32 2.65
N LYS A 84 -24.74 4.54 2.14
CA LYS A 84 -25.68 4.78 1.04
C LYS A 84 -25.05 5.65 -0.05
N GLY A 85 -25.23 5.21 -1.28
CA GLY A 85 -24.55 5.75 -2.45
C GLY A 85 -25.08 5.19 -3.76
N VAL A 86 -24.32 5.39 -4.83
CA VAL A 86 -24.54 4.75 -6.14
C VAL A 86 -23.44 3.72 -6.41
N LEU A 87 -23.72 2.75 -7.29
CA LEU A 87 -22.66 1.89 -7.80
C LEU A 87 -21.79 2.68 -8.77
N PHE A 88 -20.48 2.45 -8.71
CA PHE A 88 -19.55 3.06 -9.66
C PHE A 88 -19.86 2.64 -11.11
N ASP A 89 -20.34 1.42 -11.31
CA ASP A 89 -20.79 0.92 -12.61
C ASP A 89 -21.91 1.79 -13.22
N ASP A 90 -22.86 2.28 -12.40
CA ASP A 90 -23.93 3.18 -12.88
C ASP A 90 -23.37 4.54 -13.33
N VAL A 91 -22.30 5.02 -12.69
CA VAL A 91 -21.61 6.25 -13.10
C VAL A 91 -20.81 6.02 -14.39
N LEU A 92 -20.11 4.90 -14.50
CA LEU A 92 -19.37 4.50 -15.71
C LEU A 92 -20.28 4.32 -16.92
N ALA A 93 -21.51 3.84 -16.71
CA ALA A 93 -22.48 3.69 -17.78
C ALA A 93 -22.81 5.01 -18.49
N THR A 94 -22.68 6.16 -17.82
CA THR A 94 -22.89 7.49 -18.43
C THR A 94 -21.84 7.84 -19.49
N VAL A 95 -20.69 7.17 -19.46
CA VAL A 95 -19.59 7.30 -20.43
C VAL A 95 -19.38 6.02 -21.23
N GLY A 96 -20.33 5.08 -21.19
CA GLY A 96 -20.29 3.84 -21.97
C GLY A 96 -19.25 2.82 -21.50
N LYS A 97 -18.84 2.87 -20.23
CA LYS A 97 -17.86 1.95 -19.62
C LYS A 97 -18.54 1.01 -18.61
N LYS A 98 -17.83 -0.04 -18.22
CA LYS A 98 -18.23 -0.96 -17.14
C LYS A 98 -17.07 -1.22 -16.21
N GLN A 99 -17.35 -1.32 -14.92
CA GLN A 99 -16.35 -1.47 -13.87
C GLN A 99 -15.48 -2.72 -14.09
N GLN A 100 -16.10 -3.86 -14.39
CA GLN A 100 -15.42 -5.15 -14.51
C GLN A 100 -14.58 -5.27 -15.79
N GLU A 101 -14.69 -4.31 -16.72
CA GLU A 101 -13.90 -4.25 -17.95
C GLU A 101 -12.68 -3.32 -17.80
N LEU A 102 -12.58 -2.60 -16.68
CA LEU A 102 -11.47 -1.68 -16.42
C LEU A 102 -10.22 -2.42 -15.97
N TRP A 103 -9.07 -1.99 -16.49
CA TRP A 103 -7.77 -2.51 -16.07
C TRP A 103 -7.40 -2.09 -14.64
N ALA A 104 -7.51 -0.81 -14.33
CA ALA A 104 -7.36 -0.29 -12.99
C ALA A 104 -8.03 1.08 -12.89
N VAL A 105 -8.34 1.52 -11.68
CA VAL A 105 -8.80 2.89 -11.43
C VAL A 105 -7.96 3.51 -10.34
N ARG A 106 -7.37 4.68 -10.61
CA ARG A 106 -6.74 5.50 -9.56
C ARG A 106 -7.78 6.36 -8.87
N PHE A 107 -7.96 6.14 -7.58
CA PHE A 107 -8.77 6.96 -6.71
C PHE A 107 -7.90 8.07 -6.14
N VAL A 108 -8.34 9.32 -6.30
CA VAL A 108 -7.60 10.50 -5.86
C VAL A 108 -8.48 11.33 -4.92
N ALA A 109 -7.98 11.55 -3.71
CA ALA A 109 -8.63 12.39 -2.71
C ALA A 109 -8.16 13.84 -2.79
N GLY A 110 -8.97 14.76 -2.27
CA GLY A 110 -8.66 16.19 -2.25
C GLY A 110 -7.46 16.59 -1.37
N ASP A 111 -6.98 15.68 -0.50
CA ASP A 111 -5.77 15.87 0.31
C ASP A 111 -4.50 15.30 -0.34
N GLY A 112 -4.60 14.83 -1.60
CA GLY A 112 -3.49 14.23 -2.34
C GLY A 112 -3.33 12.73 -2.12
N TYR A 113 -4.14 12.10 -1.25
CA TYR A 113 -4.16 10.64 -1.12
C TYR A 113 -4.52 9.99 -2.47
N MET A 114 -3.71 9.03 -2.91
CA MET A 114 -3.95 8.27 -4.14
C MET A 114 -3.79 6.77 -3.90
N ILE A 115 -4.67 5.98 -4.52
CA ILE A 115 -4.55 4.53 -4.55
C ILE A 115 -5.10 3.98 -5.87
N GLU A 116 -4.42 2.97 -6.41
CA GLU A 116 -4.90 2.24 -7.59
C GLU A 116 -5.68 1.00 -7.16
N VAL A 117 -6.93 0.91 -7.59
CA VAL A 117 -7.76 -0.28 -7.45
C VAL A 117 -7.52 -1.18 -8.68
N PRO A 118 -6.95 -2.37 -8.49
CA PRO A 118 -6.56 -3.24 -9.61
C PRO A 118 -7.76 -3.96 -10.24
N HIS A 119 -7.57 -4.53 -11.44
CA HIS A 119 -8.60 -5.22 -12.21
C HIS A 119 -9.31 -6.30 -11.38
N GLU A 120 -8.56 -7.09 -10.64
CA GLU A 120 -9.06 -8.24 -9.87
C GLU A 120 -10.09 -7.77 -8.83
N VAL A 121 -9.83 -6.64 -8.17
CA VAL A 121 -10.75 -6.03 -7.23
C VAL A 121 -11.96 -5.45 -7.96
N LEU A 122 -11.76 -4.71 -9.05
CA LEU A 122 -12.84 -4.10 -9.84
C LEU A 122 -13.76 -5.16 -10.49
N ALA A 123 -13.22 -6.32 -10.86
CA ALA A 123 -13.97 -7.42 -11.44
C ALA A 123 -14.75 -8.23 -10.39
N ALA A 124 -14.21 -8.33 -9.16
CA ALA A 124 -14.79 -9.16 -8.10
C ALA A 124 -15.70 -8.41 -7.12
N ARG A 125 -15.53 -7.08 -6.99
CA ARG A 125 -16.16 -6.28 -5.91
C ARG A 125 -16.97 -5.13 -6.46
N ASP A 126 -18.11 -4.85 -5.86
CA ASP A 126 -18.83 -3.60 -6.13
C ASP A 126 -18.08 -2.41 -5.51
N VAL A 127 -17.87 -1.34 -6.29
CA VAL A 127 -17.46 -0.04 -5.75
C VAL A 127 -18.71 0.80 -5.50
N ILE A 128 -18.91 1.24 -4.26
CA ILE A 128 -19.99 2.14 -3.87
C ILE A 128 -19.42 3.55 -3.70
N LEU A 129 -19.97 4.51 -4.44
CA LEU A 129 -19.70 5.93 -4.28
C LEU A 129 -20.70 6.51 -3.26
N ALA A 130 -20.33 6.45 -1.98
CA ALA A 130 -21.21 6.83 -0.88
C ALA A 130 -21.26 8.35 -0.70
N TYR A 131 -22.47 8.86 -0.44
CA TYR A 131 -22.75 10.24 -0.07
C TYR A 131 -23.49 10.36 1.28
N GLU A 132 -23.79 9.22 1.91
CA GLU A 132 -24.39 9.10 3.24
C GLU A 132 -23.69 7.94 4.00
N ILE A 133 -23.39 8.15 5.28
CA ILE A 133 -22.83 7.13 6.18
C ILE A 133 -23.65 7.16 7.48
N ASP A 134 -24.09 5.99 7.93
CA ASP A 134 -24.89 5.79 9.15
C ASP A 134 -26.16 6.66 9.20
N GLY A 135 -26.78 6.89 8.03
CA GLY A 135 -28.00 7.70 7.89
C GLY A 135 -27.76 9.21 7.90
N GLU A 136 -26.50 9.66 7.94
CA GLU A 136 -26.14 11.07 7.96
C GLU A 136 -25.36 11.47 6.69
N PRO A 137 -25.54 12.70 6.18
CA PRO A 137 -24.71 13.23 5.09
C PRO A 137 -23.22 13.23 5.45
N LEU A 138 -22.36 13.11 4.44
CA LEU A 138 -20.92 13.22 4.64
C LEU A 138 -20.51 14.55 5.28
N HIS A 139 -19.65 14.48 6.30
CA HIS A 139 -19.00 15.65 6.88
C HIS A 139 -18.00 16.29 5.91
N GLU A 140 -17.68 17.57 6.11
CA GLU A 140 -16.80 18.37 5.23
C GLU A 140 -15.48 17.67 4.86
N ARG A 141 -14.83 17.01 5.84
CA ARG A 141 -13.56 16.28 5.62
C ARG A 141 -13.68 15.00 4.78
N THR A 142 -14.90 14.57 4.48
CA THR A 142 -15.21 13.33 3.76
C THR A 142 -15.97 13.57 2.46
N ARG A 143 -16.57 14.76 2.29
CA ARG A 143 -17.20 15.23 1.05
C ARG A 143 -16.13 15.38 -0.05
N PRO A 144 -16.51 15.27 -1.34
CA PRO A 144 -17.88 15.12 -1.84
C PRO A 144 -18.39 13.67 -1.83
N ILE A 145 -17.49 12.69 -1.96
CA ILE A 145 -17.81 11.26 -1.99
C ILE A 145 -16.83 10.49 -1.10
N ARG A 146 -17.31 9.40 -0.51
CA ARG A 146 -16.46 8.34 0.06
C ARG A 146 -16.61 7.07 -0.77
N ALA A 147 -15.55 6.62 -1.42
CA ALA A 147 -15.53 5.29 -2.04
C ALA A 147 -15.54 4.21 -0.95
N ILE A 148 -16.29 3.15 -1.19
CA ILE A 148 -16.40 1.98 -0.33
C ILE A 148 -16.28 0.74 -1.23
N ILE A 149 -15.33 -0.13 -0.92
CA ILE A 149 -15.17 -1.42 -1.60
C ILE A 149 -15.34 -2.53 -0.56
N PRO A 150 -16.55 -3.07 -0.36
CA PRO A 150 -16.79 -4.07 0.67
C PRO A 150 -15.84 -5.26 0.54
N GLU A 151 -15.45 -5.84 1.68
CA GLU A 151 -14.52 -6.99 1.78
C GLU A 151 -13.07 -6.71 1.37
N GLU A 152 -12.76 -5.48 0.98
CA GLU A 152 -11.38 -5.03 0.72
C GLU A 152 -10.81 -4.18 1.84
N ARG A 153 -9.47 -4.07 1.85
CA ARG A 153 -8.71 -3.29 2.85
C ARG A 153 -9.20 -1.83 2.89
N SER A 154 -9.24 -1.25 4.10
CA SER A 154 -9.74 0.12 4.30
C SER A 154 -9.01 1.20 3.50
N MET A 155 -7.80 0.92 3.00
CA MET A 155 -7.05 1.84 2.14
C MET A 155 -7.79 2.16 0.84
N TYR A 156 -8.52 1.20 0.27
CA TYR A 156 -9.34 1.45 -0.92
C TYR A 156 -10.61 2.28 -0.62
N TRP A 157 -10.94 2.52 0.65
CA TRP A 157 -12.15 3.23 1.07
C TRP A 157 -11.91 4.73 1.18
N VAL A 158 -11.62 5.33 0.02
CA VAL A 158 -11.13 6.70 -0.09
C VAL A 158 -12.22 7.71 0.29
N ARG A 159 -11.99 8.46 1.38
CA ARG A 159 -12.80 9.63 1.75
C ARG A 159 -12.33 10.86 0.98
N ASN A 160 -13.18 11.88 0.89
CA ASN A 160 -12.85 13.10 0.15
C ASN A 160 -12.39 12.77 -1.27
N LEU A 161 -13.03 11.78 -1.90
CA LEU A 161 -12.71 11.37 -3.26
C LEU A 161 -13.15 12.49 -4.19
N VAL A 162 -12.20 13.03 -4.95
CA VAL A 162 -12.46 14.12 -5.90
C VAL A 162 -12.22 13.70 -7.34
N ARG A 163 -11.45 12.63 -7.58
CA ARG A 163 -11.15 12.17 -8.93
C ARG A 163 -10.97 10.65 -9.02
N LEU A 164 -11.42 10.11 -10.15
CA LEU A 164 -11.30 8.72 -10.57
C LEU A 164 -10.61 8.70 -11.94
N GLU A 165 -9.42 8.11 -12.03
CA GLU A 165 -8.68 7.99 -13.29
C GLU A 165 -8.77 6.54 -13.80
N LEU A 166 -9.40 6.33 -14.95
CA LEU A 166 -9.45 5.07 -15.66
C LEU A 166 -8.09 4.82 -16.31
N LEU A 167 -7.36 3.83 -15.82
CA LEU A 167 -6.04 3.50 -16.31
C LEU A 167 -6.13 2.48 -17.43
N GLU A 168 -5.29 2.64 -18.45
CA GLU A 168 -5.14 1.66 -19.51
C GLU A 168 -4.18 0.54 -19.12
N ALA A 169 -4.42 -0.65 -19.68
CA ALA A 169 -3.49 -1.76 -19.55
C ALA A 169 -2.15 -1.39 -20.21
N ARG A 170 -1.07 -1.49 -19.44
CA ARG A 170 0.29 -1.39 -19.95
C ARG A 170 0.87 -2.79 -20.00
N ALA A 171 1.61 -3.11 -21.07
CA ALA A 171 2.35 -4.36 -21.12
C ALA A 171 3.33 -4.37 -19.94
N ALA A 172 3.28 -5.42 -19.12
CA ALA A 172 4.27 -5.63 -18.08
C ALA A 172 5.66 -5.64 -18.74
N VAL A 173 6.56 -4.78 -18.28
CA VAL A 173 7.94 -4.75 -18.74
C VAL A 173 8.66 -5.86 -17.99
N PRO A 174 9.18 -6.90 -18.68
CA PRO A 174 9.87 -7.99 -18.01
C PRO A 174 11.10 -7.48 -17.26
N VAL A 175 11.35 -8.03 -16.07
CA VAL A 175 12.55 -7.69 -15.30
C VAL A 175 13.77 -8.30 -15.98
N GLU A 176 14.77 -7.48 -16.28
CA GLU A 176 16.06 -7.93 -16.81
C GLU A 176 17.15 -7.94 -15.75
N LYS A 177 16.96 -7.19 -14.67
CA LYS A 177 17.90 -7.06 -13.57
C LYS A 177 17.20 -7.12 -12.22
N LEU A 178 17.49 -8.16 -11.47
CA LEU A 178 17.00 -8.40 -10.12
C LEU A 178 18.13 -8.20 -9.12
N PHE A 179 17.95 -7.31 -8.15
CA PHE A 179 18.84 -7.12 -7.02
C PHE A 179 18.29 -7.82 -5.77
N MET A 180 19.18 -8.39 -4.96
CA MET A 180 18.86 -8.78 -3.59
C MET A 180 18.90 -7.52 -2.74
N LEU A 181 17.74 -7.08 -2.27
CA LEU A 181 17.58 -5.83 -1.53
C LEU A 181 18.47 -5.81 -0.30
N ASP A 182 18.54 -6.92 0.43
CA ASP A 182 19.35 -7.10 1.65
C ASP A 182 20.83 -6.81 1.39
N SER A 183 21.37 -7.28 0.26
CA SER A 183 22.76 -7.02 -0.17
C SER A 183 22.94 -5.59 -0.67
N ALA A 184 21.99 -5.07 -1.46
CA ALA A 184 22.09 -3.76 -2.08
C ALA A 184 22.12 -2.64 -1.03
N VAL A 185 21.16 -2.65 -0.09
CA VAL A 185 21.06 -1.59 0.93
C VAL A 185 22.22 -1.59 1.92
N ALA A 186 22.89 -2.74 2.12
CA ALA A 186 24.08 -2.84 2.96
C ALA A 186 25.27 -2.03 2.41
N THR A 187 25.26 -1.71 1.11
CA THR A 187 26.28 -0.89 0.45
C THR A 187 25.89 0.58 0.28
N MET A 188 24.63 0.92 0.58
CA MET A 188 24.08 2.27 0.43
C MET A 188 24.31 3.13 1.67
N GLN A 189 24.16 4.45 1.50
CA GLN A 189 24.24 5.37 2.62
C GLN A 189 22.99 5.25 3.51
N LEU A 190 23.21 4.93 4.79
CA LEU A 190 22.13 4.89 5.78
C LEU A 190 21.93 6.25 6.45
N HIS A 191 20.66 6.60 6.61
CA HIS A 191 20.18 7.81 7.28
C HIS A 191 19.37 7.44 8.52
N ASP A 192 19.43 8.29 9.53
CA ASP A 192 18.50 8.22 10.66
C ASP A 192 17.10 8.61 10.20
N TYR A 193 16.11 7.79 10.53
CA TYR A 193 14.70 8.03 10.24
C TYR A 193 13.85 7.81 11.48
N THR A 194 13.08 8.82 11.87
CA THR A 194 12.17 8.70 13.03
C THR A 194 10.87 8.04 12.58
N TYR A 195 10.69 6.78 12.97
CA TYR A 195 9.49 6.00 12.71
C TYR A 195 8.66 5.89 13.98
N TYR A 196 7.54 6.63 14.03
CA TYR A 196 6.77 6.86 15.25
C TYR A 196 7.64 7.43 16.39
N GLU A 197 7.98 6.61 17.38
CA GLU A 197 8.79 6.95 18.55
C GLU A 197 10.18 6.29 18.51
N ALA A 198 10.44 5.48 17.48
CA ALA A 198 11.71 4.77 17.29
C ALA A 198 12.61 5.52 16.29
N LEU A 199 13.93 5.43 16.54
CA LEU A 199 14.95 5.90 15.60
C LEU A 199 15.48 4.70 14.81
N ASP A 200 15.04 4.60 13.56
CA ASP A 200 15.42 3.54 12.62
C ASP A 200 16.44 4.05 11.60
N LYS A 201 16.90 3.15 10.73
CA LYS A 201 17.75 3.44 9.57
C LYS A 201 16.96 3.28 8.28
N ALA A 202 17.24 4.16 7.33
CA ALA A 202 16.67 4.12 5.99
C ALA A 202 17.71 4.51 4.93
N VAL A 203 17.49 4.06 3.70
CA VAL A 203 18.19 4.57 2.49
C VAL A 203 17.27 5.55 1.77
N ALA A 204 17.84 6.51 1.02
CA ALA A 204 17.03 7.33 0.14
C ALA A 204 16.44 6.44 -0.96
N ALA A 205 15.13 6.56 -1.20
CA ALA A 205 14.48 5.75 -2.22
C ALA A 205 15.00 6.07 -3.63
N SER A 206 15.47 7.31 -3.85
CA SER A 206 16.16 7.73 -5.07
C SER A 206 17.42 6.94 -5.40
N ASP A 207 18.06 6.31 -4.41
CA ASP A 207 19.31 5.58 -4.61
C ASP A 207 19.08 4.14 -5.11
N LEU A 208 17.82 3.68 -5.13
CA LEU A 208 17.46 2.34 -5.59
C LEU A 208 17.38 2.28 -7.12
N PHE A 209 16.92 3.34 -7.79
CA PHE A 209 16.77 3.34 -9.24
C PHE A 209 17.42 4.56 -9.87
N ASP A 210 18.18 4.31 -10.94
CA ASP A 210 18.78 5.38 -11.72
C ASP A 210 17.71 6.21 -12.45
N GLY A 211 17.79 7.54 -12.31
CA GLY A 211 17.06 8.49 -13.16
C GLY A 211 15.54 8.42 -13.05
N ILE A 212 15.00 8.40 -11.82
CA ILE A 212 13.54 8.44 -11.58
C ILE A 212 12.95 9.77 -12.08
N ALA A 213 12.06 9.71 -13.06
CA ALA A 213 11.27 10.82 -13.56
C ALA A 213 9.96 10.98 -12.78
N GLU A 214 9.30 12.14 -12.86
CA GLU A 214 8.08 12.42 -12.10
C GLU A 214 6.92 11.50 -12.49
N GLU A 215 6.82 11.20 -13.80
CA GLU A 215 5.81 10.36 -14.43
C GLU A 215 6.06 8.85 -14.29
N ASP A 216 7.22 8.46 -13.75
CA ASP A 216 7.55 7.06 -13.56
C ASP A 216 6.56 6.39 -12.61
N THR A 217 6.45 5.08 -12.72
CA THR A 217 5.65 4.26 -11.82
C THR A 217 6.55 3.25 -11.14
N ILE A 218 6.53 3.27 -9.81
CA ILE A 218 7.24 2.31 -8.97
C ILE A 218 6.23 1.34 -8.41
N SER A 219 6.34 0.08 -8.81
CA SER A 219 5.49 -1.00 -8.33
C SER A 219 6.11 -1.63 -7.09
N MET A 220 5.29 -1.91 -6.09
CA MET A 220 5.72 -2.52 -4.83
C MET A 220 4.75 -3.63 -4.46
N LYS A 221 5.28 -4.71 -3.90
CA LYS A 221 4.50 -5.78 -3.29
C LYS A 221 4.97 -6.06 -1.87
N SER A 222 4.03 -6.15 -0.94
CA SER A 222 4.25 -6.59 0.43
C SER A 222 4.11 -8.12 0.55
N SER A 223 4.74 -8.71 1.56
CA SER A 223 4.65 -10.15 1.88
C SER A 223 3.22 -10.58 2.27
N ASP A 224 2.35 -9.65 2.65
CA ASP A 224 0.92 -9.91 2.87
C ASP A 224 0.07 -9.91 1.58
N GLY A 225 0.71 -9.75 0.41
CA GLY A 225 0.09 -9.73 -0.91
C GLY A 225 -0.44 -8.37 -1.36
N LEU A 226 -0.27 -7.30 -0.58
CA LEU A 226 -0.61 -5.95 -1.04
C LEU A 226 0.28 -5.56 -2.22
N GLU A 227 -0.32 -5.20 -3.34
CA GLU A 227 0.35 -4.56 -4.46
C GLU A 227 -0.05 -3.07 -4.53
N LYS A 228 0.93 -2.21 -4.74
CA LYS A 228 0.73 -0.76 -4.84
C LYS A 228 1.69 -0.15 -5.86
N ASN A 229 1.17 0.73 -6.68
CA ASN A 229 1.95 1.62 -7.53
C ASN A 229 2.10 2.99 -6.88
N GLU A 230 3.28 3.59 -7.01
CA GLU A 230 3.59 4.94 -6.56
C GLU A 230 4.17 5.77 -7.70
N LYS A 231 3.87 7.07 -7.70
CA LYS A 231 4.47 7.99 -8.68
C LYS A 231 5.95 8.17 -8.42
N GLY A 232 6.74 8.32 -9.48
CA GLY A 232 8.18 8.53 -9.39
C GLY A 232 8.55 9.75 -8.56
N GLU A 233 7.81 10.86 -8.67
CA GLU A 233 8.03 12.06 -7.84
C GLU A 233 7.90 11.77 -6.33
N VAL A 234 6.87 11.00 -5.93
CA VAL A 234 6.58 10.67 -4.53
C VAL A 234 7.58 9.63 -4.02
N PHE A 235 7.92 8.66 -4.87
CA PHE A 235 8.92 7.66 -4.53
C PHE A 235 10.30 8.29 -4.33
N ALA A 236 10.74 9.16 -5.25
CA ALA A 236 12.04 9.80 -5.19
C ALA A 236 12.21 10.72 -3.96
N SER A 237 11.14 11.31 -3.43
CA SER A 237 11.18 12.10 -2.18
C SER A 237 11.18 11.24 -0.90
N GLY A 238 10.91 9.94 -1.05
CA GLY A 238 10.77 9.01 0.05
C GLY A 238 12.06 8.30 0.47
N TYR A 239 11.88 7.34 1.36
CA TYR A 239 12.92 6.53 1.96
C TYR A 239 12.48 5.08 2.02
N LEU A 240 13.44 4.17 1.92
CA LEU A 240 13.23 2.77 2.26
C LEU A 240 13.83 2.49 3.63
N LYS A 241 12.98 2.30 4.62
CA LYS A 241 13.35 1.94 5.99
C LYS A 241 13.78 0.48 6.04
N VAL A 242 14.94 0.20 6.63
CA VAL A 242 15.61 -1.11 6.60
C VAL A 242 15.96 -1.67 7.99
N THR A 243 15.69 -0.93 9.06
CA THR A 243 15.79 -1.46 10.44
C THR A 243 14.52 -1.18 11.24
N GLY A 244 14.34 -1.90 12.35
CA GLY A 244 13.17 -1.77 13.21
C GLY A 244 12.05 -2.73 12.81
N GLU A 245 10.83 -2.46 13.25
CA GLU A 245 9.65 -3.26 12.90
C GLU A 245 9.15 -2.94 11.49
N GLU A 246 8.40 -3.86 10.88
CA GLU A 246 7.68 -3.66 9.62
C GLU A 246 8.62 -3.31 8.45
N VAL A 247 9.80 -3.95 8.36
CA VAL A 247 10.82 -3.67 7.34
C VAL A 247 10.94 -4.81 6.33
N PRO A 248 11.31 -4.51 5.06
CA PRO A 248 11.57 -3.18 4.54
C PRO A 248 10.28 -2.39 4.30
N ALA A 249 10.30 -1.09 4.56
CA ALA A 249 9.13 -0.22 4.38
C ALA A 249 9.42 1.02 3.55
N PHE A 250 8.60 1.27 2.54
CA PHE A 250 8.59 2.54 1.84
C PHE A 250 7.81 3.56 2.66
N VAL A 251 8.50 4.63 3.04
CA VAL A 251 7.99 5.74 3.84
C VAL A 251 8.31 7.04 3.13
N SER A 252 7.45 8.05 3.25
CA SER A 252 7.73 9.38 2.71
C SER A 252 7.20 10.45 3.67
N PRO A 253 7.90 11.59 3.79
CA PRO A 253 7.39 12.74 4.55
C PRO A 253 6.07 13.27 3.97
N ASP A 254 5.86 13.08 2.66
CA ASP A 254 4.66 13.53 1.94
C ASP A 254 3.50 12.54 2.06
N LEU A 255 3.77 11.34 2.59
CA LEU A 255 2.78 10.29 2.78
C LEU A 255 2.30 10.21 4.24
N PRO A 256 0.97 10.23 4.48
CA PRO A 256 0.42 9.84 5.76
C PRO A 256 0.90 8.43 6.17
N LYS A 257 1.10 8.19 7.46
CA LYS A 257 1.61 6.91 7.97
C LYS A 257 0.81 5.67 7.53
N GLY A 258 -0.48 5.85 7.24
CA GLY A 258 -1.34 4.78 6.72
C GLY A 258 -1.09 4.40 5.25
N MET A 259 -0.24 5.16 4.54
CA MET A 259 0.15 4.91 3.14
C MET A 259 1.53 4.28 3.00
N TYR A 260 2.22 4.04 4.11
CA TYR A 260 3.48 3.33 4.09
C TYR A 260 3.23 1.90 3.62
N VAL A 261 4.08 1.45 2.71
CA VAL A 261 4.09 0.06 2.24
C VAL A 261 5.11 -0.65 3.10
N LYS A 262 4.69 -1.67 3.83
CA LYS A 262 5.49 -2.37 4.85
C LYS A 262 5.80 -3.78 4.37
N ASP A 263 6.78 -4.41 5.00
CA ASP A 263 7.10 -5.82 4.77
C ASP A 263 7.27 -6.09 3.25
N ILE A 264 8.00 -5.19 2.57
CA ILE A 264 8.11 -5.19 1.11
C ILE A 264 8.86 -6.45 0.67
N LEU A 265 8.16 -7.31 -0.07
CA LEU A 265 8.71 -8.48 -0.73
C LEU A 265 9.56 -8.07 -1.93
N TRP A 266 9.02 -7.18 -2.78
CA TRP A 266 9.77 -6.62 -3.90
C TRP A 266 9.28 -5.23 -4.30
N LEU A 267 10.16 -4.48 -4.97
CA LEU A 267 9.84 -3.23 -5.62
C LEU A 267 10.51 -3.16 -7.00
N ALA A 268 9.84 -2.57 -7.99
CA ALA A 268 10.28 -2.56 -9.37
C ALA A 268 10.04 -1.23 -10.07
N LYS A 269 10.97 -0.89 -10.97
CA LYS A 269 10.87 0.19 -11.95
C LYS A 269 11.35 -0.36 -13.29
N GLU A 270 10.46 -0.36 -14.29
CA GLU A 270 10.75 -0.89 -15.63
C GLU A 270 11.36 -2.30 -15.58
N GLN A 271 12.61 -2.45 -16.05
CA GLN A 271 13.32 -3.72 -16.14
C GLN A 271 14.16 -4.03 -14.89
N THR A 272 14.12 -3.18 -13.85
CA THR A 272 14.91 -3.36 -12.63
C THR A 272 13.99 -3.65 -11.44
N CYS A 273 14.32 -4.68 -10.67
CA CYS A 273 13.60 -5.09 -9.47
C CYS A 273 14.56 -5.30 -8.30
N TYR A 274 14.09 -4.99 -7.10
CA TYR A 274 14.72 -5.33 -5.83
C TYR A 274 13.82 -6.30 -5.08
N PHE A 275 14.39 -7.40 -4.60
CA PHE A 275 13.67 -8.43 -3.85
C PHE A 275 14.28 -8.62 -2.47
N SER A 276 13.45 -8.58 -1.42
CA SER A 276 13.87 -8.90 -0.06
C SER A 276 13.90 -10.41 0.15
N VAL A 277 15.10 -10.96 0.34
CA VAL A 277 15.27 -12.38 0.66
C VAL A 277 14.73 -12.69 2.05
N ALA A 278 14.91 -11.77 3.01
CA ALA A 278 14.34 -11.91 4.34
C ALA A 278 12.81 -12.08 4.30
N GLU A 279 12.09 -11.18 3.61
CA GLU A 279 10.63 -11.30 3.47
C GLU A 279 10.23 -12.52 2.63
N GLY A 280 11.00 -12.84 1.60
CA GLY A 280 10.79 -14.02 0.76
C GLY A 280 10.76 -15.33 1.56
N LEU A 281 11.59 -15.46 2.60
CA LEU A 281 11.62 -16.66 3.44
C LEU A 281 10.33 -16.86 4.26
N GLY A 282 9.58 -15.79 4.54
CA GLY A 282 8.27 -15.85 5.18
C GLY A 282 7.10 -15.99 4.21
N TYR A 283 7.30 -15.56 2.95
CA TYR A 283 6.27 -15.57 1.90
C TYR A 283 6.19 -16.90 1.15
N PHE A 284 7.34 -17.48 0.77
CA PHE A 284 7.39 -18.70 -0.04
C PHE A 284 7.36 -19.98 0.80
N THR A 285 6.91 -21.07 0.18
CA THR A 285 7.14 -22.40 0.75
C THR A 285 8.60 -22.77 0.56
N LEU A 286 9.30 -23.06 1.66
CA LEU A 286 10.71 -23.41 1.60
C LEU A 286 10.92 -24.81 1.01
N VAL A 287 11.99 -24.94 0.25
CA VAL A 287 12.46 -26.20 -0.32
C VAL A 287 13.82 -26.57 0.27
N GLN A 288 14.06 -27.87 0.38
CA GLN A 288 15.35 -28.42 0.73
C GLN A 288 16.03 -28.95 -0.53
N LYS A 289 17.25 -28.50 -0.83
CA LYS A 289 18.14 -29.14 -1.82
C LYS A 289 19.49 -29.41 -1.19
N ASP A 290 19.86 -30.69 -1.14
CA ASP A 290 20.97 -31.20 -0.31
C ASP A 290 20.91 -30.66 1.14
N ASP A 291 21.97 -29.98 1.59
CA ASP A 291 22.09 -29.42 2.94
C ASP A 291 21.60 -27.96 3.05
N GLN A 292 20.91 -27.43 2.03
CA GLN A 292 20.43 -26.04 2.02
C GLN A 292 18.91 -25.98 1.99
N GLU A 293 18.34 -25.24 2.94
CA GLU A 293 16.93 -24.87 3.00
C GLU A 293 16.77 -23.42 2.53
N GLY A 294 15.76 -23.14 1.72
CA GLY A 294 15.48 -21.78 1.26
C GLY A 294 14.37 -21.72 0.21
N ILE A 295 14.31 -20.63 -0.52
CA ILE A 295 13.31 -20.38 -1.55
C ILE A 295 13.74 -21.04 -2.86
N ALA A 296 12.81 -21.69 -3.57
CA ALA A 296 13.08 -22.16 -4.92
C ALA A 296 13.37 -20.95 -5.83
N LEU A 297 14.55 -20.91 -6.46
CA LEU A 297 14.95 -19.76 -7.26
C LEU A 297 14.00 -19.51 -8.45
N SER A 298 13.44 -20.57 -9.03
CA SER A 298 12.45 -20.47 -10.10
C SER A 298 11.17 -19.75 -9.66
N GLU A 299 10.74 -19.90 -8.40
CA GLU A 299 9.57 -19.19 -7.86
C GLU A 299 9.86 -17.70 -7.68
N VAL A 300 11.06 -17.34 -7.21
CA VAL A 300 11.47 -15.92 -7.10
C VAL A 300 11.49 -15.25 -8.48
N LEU A 301 12.12 -15.87 -9.47
CA LEU A 301 12.18 -15.31 -10.83
C LEU A 301 10.80 -15.20 -11.47
N ALA A 302 9.90 -16.14 -11.20
CA ALA A 302 8.52 -16.08 -11.67
C ALA A 302 7.72 -14.96 -10.97
N GLU A 303 7.84 -14.83 -9.64
CA GLU A 303 7.15 -13.81 -8.84
C GLU A 303 7.50 -12.39 -9.29
N VAL A 304 8.78 -12.11 -9.56
CA VAL A 304 9.21 -10.77 -10.01
C VAL A 304 9.01 -10.55 -11.51
N GLY A 305 8.49 -11.53 -12.26
CA GLY A 305 8.33 -11.42 -13.71
C GLY A 305 9.65 -11.30 -14.47
N MET A 306 10.69 -12.02 -14.04
CA MET A 306 11.99 -12.05 -14.71
C MET A 306 11.86 -12.50 -16.16
N ALA A 307 12.49 -11.77 -17.07
CA ALA A 307 12.57 -12.14 -18.48
C ALA A 307 13.22 -13.52 -18.65
N ASP A 308 12.68 -14.30 -19.57
CA ASP A 308 13.27 -15.58 -19.96
C ASP A 308 14.56 -15.32 -20.76
N SER A 309 15.66 -15.93 -20.33
CA SER A 309 16.97 -15.81 -20.99
C SER A 309 17.65 -17.17 -21.00
N PRO A 310 18.39 -17.54 -22.08
CA PRO A 310 19.14 -18.78 -22.11
C PRO A 310 20.20 -18.87 -21.00
N VAL A 311 20.70 -17.72 -20.53
CA VAL A 311 21.74 -17.61 -19.51
C VAL A 311 21.48 -16.41 -18.61
N TYR A 312 21.60 -16.63 -17.31
CA TYR A 312 21.55 -15.59 -16.30
C TYR A 312 22.94 -15.35 -15.71
N LEU A 313 23.32 -14.09 -15.56
CA LEU A 313 24.53 -13.68 -14.87
C LEU A 313 24.21 -13.39 -13.41
N PHE A 314 24.87 -14.10 -12.50
CA PHE A 314 24.75 -13.85 -11.07
C PHE A 314 26.01 -13.15 -10.59
N THR A 315 25.85 -12.10 -9.78
CA THR A 315 26.94 -11.28 -9.27
C THR A 315 26.87 -11.18 -7.76
N ALA A 316 28.00 -11.37 -7.08
CA ALA A 316 28.15 -11.19 -5.65
C ALA A 316 28.62 -9.77 -5.29
N THR A 317 28.48 -9.40 -4.02
CA THR A 317 28.94 -8.12 -3.47
C THR A 317 30.45 -7.92 -3.54
N ASP A 318 31.25 -8.99 -3.62
CA ASP A 318 32.71 -8.94 -3.79
C ASP A 318 33.15 -8.85 -5.26
N GLY A 319 32.19 -8.78 -6.20
CA GLY A 319 32.41 -8.75 -7.64
C GLY A 319 32.61 -10.12 -8.29
N TYR A 320 32.54 -11.21 -7.53
CA TYR A 320 32.50 -12.54 -8.11
C TYR A 320 31.24 -12.71 -8.96
N SER A 321 31.37 -13.27 -10.17
CA SER A 321 30.23 -13.52 -11.04
C SER A 321 30.29 -14.88 -11.72
N VAL A 322 29.13 -15.49 -11.94
CA VAL A 322 29.00 -16.77 -12.64
C VAL A 322 27.76 -16.78 -13.53
N GLU A 323 27.88 -17.43 -14.68
CA GLU A 323 26.77 -17.65 -15.61
C GLU A 323 26.09 -18.98 -15.31
N ILE A 324 24.76 -18.95 -15.24
CA ILE A 324 23.92 -20.13 -15.00
C ILE A 324 22.94 -20.29 -16.16
N ALA A 325 22.90 -21.47 -16.75
CA ALA A 325 21.99 -21.76 -17.85
C ALA A 325 20.53 -21.80 -17.36
N ARG A 326 19.59 -21.41 -18.24
CA ARG A 326 18.15 -21.45 -17.96
C ARG A 326 17.65 -22.78 -17.38
N ALA A 327 18.17 -23.89 -17.90
CA ALA A 327 17.80 -25.25 -17.49
C ALA A 327 18.25 -25.61 -16.07
N ASP A 328 19.23 -24.88 -15.52
CA ASP A 328 19.76 -25.11 -14.18
C ASP A 328 19.10 -24.24 -13.11
N ILE A 329 18.25 -23.27 -13.48
CA ILE A 329 17.51 -22.42 -12.53
C ILE A 329 16.65 -23.26 -11.58
N GLU A 330 16.03 -24.34 -12.08
CA GLU A 330 15.23 -25.26 -11.26
C GLU A 330 16.05 -25.99 -10.19
N LYS A 331 17.37 -25.96 -10.25
CA LYS A 331 18.28 -26.53 -9.24
C LYS A 331 18.67 -25.50 -8.16
N GLY A 332 18.34 -24.24 -8.36
CA GLY A 332 18.69 -23.12 -7.49
C GLY A 332 17.86 -23.08 -6.20
N VAL A 333 18.51 -22.75 -5.09
CA VAL A 333 17.90 -22.37 -3.81
C VAL A 333 18.51 -21.04 -3.37
N LEU A 334 17.64 -20.04 -3.15
CA LEU A 334 17.99 -18.74 -2.59
C LEU A 334 17.74 -18.76 -1.08
N TYR A 335 18.72 -18.37 -0.28
CA TYR A 335 18.64 -18.42 1.19
C TYR A 335 19.48 -17.30 1.82
N LEU A 336 19.30 -17.10 3.13
CA LEU A 336 20.19 -16.27 3.93
C LEU A 336 21.23 -17.15 4.61
N HIS A 337 22.51 -16.83 4.44
CA HIS A 337 23.59 -17.45 5.21
C HIS A 337 23.53 -16.97 6.68
N ASP A 338 24.23 -17.64 7.60
CA ASP A 338 24.28 -17.28 9.03
C ASP A 338 24.71 -15.82 9.29
N SER A 339 25.41 -15.20 8.34
CA SER A 339 25.82 -13.79 8.37
C SER A 339 24.67 -12.81 8.05
N GLY A 340 23.49 -13.30 7.65
CA GLY A 340 22.38 -12.50 7.13
C GLY A 340 22.54 -12.11 5.66
N GLU A 341 23.59 -12.60 4.97
CA GLU A 341 23.84 -12.29 3.57
C GLU A 341 23.07 -13.26 2.65
N PRO A 342 22.37 -12.74 1.62
CA PRO A 342 21.82 -13.55 0.55
C PRO A 342 22.86 -14.46 -0.10
N ALA A 343 22.46 -15.69 -0.39
CA ALA A 343 23.30 -16.66 -1.07
C ALA A 343 22.44 -17.56 -1.96
N VAL A 344 23.03 -18.09 -3.02
CA VAL A 344 22.38 -19.08 -3.89
C VAL A 344 23.23 -20.34 -4.00
N TYR A 345 22.56 -21.48 -3.95
CA TYR A 345 23.12 -22.80 -4.16
C TYR A 345 22.40 -23.49 -5.32
N PHE A 346 23.14 -24.26 -6.12
CA PHE A 346 22.57 -25.06 -7.21
C PHE A 346 22.91 -26.54 -7.02
N GLU A 347 21.89 -27.37 -6.87
CA GLU A 347 22.03 -28.82 -6.69
C GLU A 347 22.76 -29.45 -7.89
N GLY A 348 23.76 -30.28 -7.61
CA GLY A 348 24.49 -31.02 -8.64
C GLY A 348 25.38 -30.18 -9.58
N LEU A 349 25.46 -28.86 -9.38
CA LEU A 349 26.39 -28.00 -10.12
C LEU A 349 27.75 -27.89 -9.40
N PRO A 350 28.83 -27.52 -10.12
CA PRO A 350 30.15 -27.31 -9.54
C PRO A 350 30.15 -26.28 -8.40
N LYS A 351 31.01 -26.45 -7.40
CA LYS A 351 31.05 -25.58 -6.19
C LYS A 351 31.26 -24.10 -6.49
N ASN A 352 31.91 -23.75 -7.59
CA ASN A 352 32.09 -22.35 -8.02
C ASN A 352 30.78 -21.72 -8.53
N THR A 353 29.70 -22.49 -8.76
CA THR A 353 28.38 -21.92 -9.04
C THR A 353 27.62 -21.48 -7.78
N LYS A 354 28.11 -21.86 -6.59
CA LYS A 354 27.58 -21.38 -5.32
C LYS A 354 28.06 -19.96 -5.08
N ILE A 355 27.14 -19.06 -4.73
CA ILE A 355 27.42 -17.63 -4.57
C ILE A 355 27.00 -17.23 -3.17
N LYS A 356 27.91 -16.55 -2.47
CA LYS A 356 27.65 -15.92 -1.16
C LYS A 356 27.65 -14.41 -1.36
N GLY A 357 26.84 -13.69 -0.58
CA GLY A 357 26.66 -12.26 -0.79
C GLY A 357 26.07 -11.97 -2.17
N LEU A 358 25.08 -12.75 -2.61
CA LEU A 358 24.43 -12.55 -3.89
C LEU A 358 23.87 -11.12 -3.94
N LEU A 359 24.29 -10.34 -4.94
CA LEU A 359 23.88 -8.96 -5.15
C LEU A 359 22.84 -8.86 -6.26
N SER A 360 23.11 -9.46 -7.44
CA SER A 360 22.20 -9.37 -8.58
C SER A 360 22.10 -10.65 -9.40
N ILE A 361 20.99 -10.76 -10.12
CA ILE A 361 20.72 -11.72 -11.19
C ILE A 361 20.28 -10.93 -12.41
N GLU A 362 20.95 -11.12 -13.54
CA GLU A 362 20.72 -10.35 -14.77
C GLU A 362 20.51 -11.28 -15.96
N THR A 363 19.54 -10.97 -16.82
CA THR A 363 19.47 -11.64 -18.12
C THR A 363 20.64 -11.22 -18.97
N LYS A 364 21.27 -12.18 -19.66
CA LYS A 364 22.23 -11.85 -20.70
C LYS A 364 21.48 -11.71 -22.03
N LYS A 365 21.59 -10.54 -22.66
CA LYS A 365 21.21 -10.35 -24.06
C LYS A 365 22.36 -10.86 -24.93
N ASP A 366 22.03 -11.62 -25.97
CA ASP A 366 22.99 -12.13 -26.97
C ASP A 366 23.74 -11.00 -27.69
#